data_AF-A0A5J4R3B7-F1
#
_entry.id   AF-A0A5J4R3B7-F1
#
_cell.length_a   1.000
_cell.length_b   1.000
_cell.length_c   1.000
_cell.angle_alpha   90.00
_cell.angle_beta   90.00
_cell.angle_gamma   90.00
#
_symmetry.space_group_name_H-M   'P 1'
#
loop_
_entity.id
_entity.type
_entity.pdbx_description
1 polymer ?
#
loop_
_entity_poly.entity_id
_entity_poly.type
_entity_poly.pdbx_seq_one_letter_code
_entity_poly.pdbx_strand_id
1 'polypeptide(L)'
;GSIQLNPTDVSYGEGIRIANSPTSNVSAIYIGTSSTSTSGEIDGQWTIIKRNAGELYICRTADQNTDNKGLMISADGNTVSFNGSVIAGTGATSGASNGSVNYSVGNPILWGLNSVDTNGGFYSDGLKVYWRAKPVTLGAGPP
;
A
#
# COMPACT_ATOMS: atom_id res chain seq x y z
N GLY A 1 6.07 35.26 -0.21
CA GLY A 1 6.87 34.44 -1.15
C GLY A 1 6.04 34.22 -2.39
N SER A 2 6.64 34.23 -3.58
CA SER A 2 5.93 33.95 -4.82
C SER A 2 5.89 32.44 -5.08
N ILE A 3 4.75 31.98 -5.56
CA ILE A 3 4.59 30.73 -6.31
C ILE A 3 4.31 31.16 -7.74
N GLN A 4 5.08 30.67 -8.71
CA GLN A 4 4.86 30.97 -10.13
C GLN A 4 4.68 29.67 -10.92
N LEU A 5 3.54 29.57 -11.61
CA LEU A 5 3.24 28.53 -12.59
C LEU A 5 3.47 29.15 -13.98
N ASN A 6 4.37 28.56 -14.80
CA ASN A 6 4.70 29.06 -16.14
C ASN A 6 4.16 28.10 -17.23
N PRO A 7 2.86 28.15 -17.56
CA PRO A 7 2.29 27.34 -18.63
C PRO A 7 2.83 27.80 -20.01
N THR A 8 3.08 26.85 -20.92
CA THR A 8 3.54 27.06 -22.30
C THR A 8 2.36 27.03 -23.29
N ASP A 9 2.54 27.52 -24.52
CA ASP A 9 1.49 27.57 -25.57
C ASP A 9 1.06 26.20 -26.13
N VAL A 10 1.68 25.10 -25.68
CA VAL A 10 1.18 23.74 -25.97
C VAL A 10 0.10 23.38 -24.95
N SER A 11 -1.08 22.98 -25.46
CA SER A 11 -2.30 22.67 -24.69
C SER A 11 -2.11 21.53 -23.69
N TYR A 12 -1.54 21.84 -22.52
CA TYR A 12 -1.69 21.11 -21.27
C TYR A 12 -2.66 21.88 -20.36
N GLY A 13 -3.84 22.21 -20.90
CA GLY A 13 -4.85 23.12 -20.32
C GLY A 13 -5.50 22.65 -19.01
N GLU A 14 -4.83 21.77 -18.27
CA GLU A 14 -5.32 21.07 -17.11
C GLU A 14 -4.50 21.42 -15.87
N GLY A 15 -4.56 22.68 -15.46
CA GLY A 15 -3.77 23.24 -14.35
C GLY A 15 -4.07 22.62 -12.98
N ILE A 16 -3.54 23.25 -11.94
CA ILE A 16 -3.77 22.88 -10.54
C ILE A 16 -4.84 23.79 -9.94
N ARG A 17 -5.85 23.21 -9.27
CA ARG A 17 -6.84 23.96 -8.49
C ARG A 17 -6.70 23.61 -7.02
N ILE A 18 -6.58 24.63 -6.17
CA ILE A 18 -6.63 24.49 -4.72
C ILE A 18 -8.00 25.00 -4.27
N ALA A 19 -8.76 24.18 -3.56
CA ALA A 19 -10.09 24.51 -3.08
C ALA A 19 -10.21 24.28 -1.58
N ASN A 20 -10.98 25.12 -0.92
CA ASN A 20 -11.37 24.96 0.47
C ASN A 20 -12.88 25.21 0.59
N SER A 21 -13.61 24.28 1.19
CA SER A 21 -15.05 24.39 1.41
C SER A 21 -15.32 24.75 2.87
N PRO A 22 -15.75 26.01 3.15
CA PRO A 22 -16.01 26.45 4.51
C PRO A 22 -17.26 25.78 5.12
N THR A 23 -18.16 25.25 4.29
CA THR A 23 -19.41 24.60 4.73
C THR A 23 -19.29 23.10 4.94
N SER A 24 -18.36 22.43 4.25
CA SER A 24 -18.17 20.98 4.36
C SER A 24 -16.92 20.57 5.13
N ASN A 25 -16.07 21.51 5.57
CA ASN A 25 -14.80 21.24 6.24
C ASN A 25 -13.87 20.33 5.40
N VAL A 26 -13.85 20.59 4.10
CA VAL A 26 -13.08 19.83 3.10
C VAL A 26 -12.11 20.78 2.41
N SER A 27 -10.86 20.35 2.24
CA SER A 27 -9.86 21.08 1.46
C SER A 27 -9.19 20.14 0.47
N ALA A 28 -9.00 20.58 -0.76
CA ALA A 28 -8.52 19.73 -1.83
C ALA A 28 -7.53 20.44 -2.78
N ILE A 29 -6.66 19.65 -3.38
CA ILE A 29 -5.83 19.99 -4.53
C ILE A 29 -6.25 19.07 -5.67
N TYR A 30 -6.68 19.66 -6.78
CA TYR A 30 -7.05 18.96 -8.00
C TYR A 30 -5.94 19.13 -9.04
N ILE A 31 -5.56 18.02 -9.70
CA ILE A 31 -4.51 17.94 -10.72
C ILE A 31 -5.15 17.34 -11.97
N GLY A 32 -4.92 17.93 -13.15
CA GLY A 32 -5.66 17.55 -14.35
C GLY A 32 -7.02 18.26 -14.40
N THR A 33 -7.03 19.57 -14.16
CA THR A 33 -8.27 20.37 -14.16
C THR A 33 -8.68 20.79 -15.58
N SER A 34 -9.59 21.74 -15.74
CA SER A 34 -9.90 22.32 -17.05
C SER A 34 -9.93 23.84 -16.91
N SER A 35 -9.45 24.54 -17.93
CA SER A 35 -9.52 25.99 -18.01
C SER A 35 -10.96 26.52 -18.18
N THR A 36 -11.87 25.69 -18.68
CA THR A 36 -13.27 26.07 -18.95
C THR A 36 -14.26 25.45 -17.96
N SER A 37 -13.94 24.31 -17.37
CA SER A 37 -14.79 23.69 -16.35
C SER A 37 -14.35 24.05 -14.94
N THR A 38 -15.14 24.89 -14.26
CA THR A 38 -14.91 25.32 -12.86
C THR A 38 -15.61 24.44 -11.82
N SER A 39 -16.38 23.44 -12.26
CA SER A 39 -17.14 22.56 -11.37
C SER A 39 -17.34 21.17 -12.00
N GLY A 40 -17.73 20.20 -11.18
CA GLY A 40 -17.91 18.82 -11.64
C GLY A 40 -16.61 18.03 -11.74
N GLU A 41 -16.77 16.75 -12.00
CA GLU A 41 -15.69 15.80 -12.26
C GLU A 41 -15.14 16.01 -13.66
N ILE A 42 -13.82 15.87 -13.80
CA ILE A 42 -13.13 15.88 -15.08
C ILE A 42 -12.46 14.52 -15.22
N ASP A 43 -12.67 13.84 -16.35
CA ASP A 43 -11.96 12.59 -16.63
C ASP A 43 -10.44 12.87 -16.65
N GLY A 44 -9.63 11.89 -16.27
CA GLY A 44 -8.18 12.16 -16.14
C GLY A 44 -7.79 12.83 -14.81
N GLN A 45 -8.70 13.45 -14.05
CA GLN A 45 -8.35 14.24 -12.87
C GLN A 45 -8.00 13.40 -11.63
N TRP A 46 -7.00 13.89 -10.89
CA TRP A 46 -6.61 13.41 -9.58
C TRP A 46 -6.94 14.45 -8.51
N THR A 47 -7.27 13.96 -7.32
CA THR A 47 -7.56 14.77 -6.14
C THR A 47 -6.69 14.34 -4.97
N ILE A 48 -6.10 15.31 -4.29
CA ILE A 48 -5.56 15.19 -2.92
C ILE A 48 -6.55 15.92 -2.01
N ILE A 49 -7.23 15.23 -1.11
CA ILE A 49 -8.37 15.79 -0.35
C ILE A 49 -8.31 15.43 1.11
N LYS A 50 -8.37 16.45 1.97
CA LYS A 50 -8.71 16.29 3.38
C LYS A 50 -10.23 16.28 3.51
N ARG A 51 -10.78 15.20 4.07
CA ARG A 51 -12.22 15.01 4.30
C ARG A 51 -12.67 15.65 5.62
N ASN A 52 -13.98 15.74 5.76
CA ASN A 52 -14.65 16.35 6.91
C ASN A 52 -14.34 15.66 8.24
N ALA A 53 -14.18 14.33 8.22
CA ALA A 53 -13.82 13.54 9.39
C ALA A 53 -12.31 13.56 9.69
N GLY A 54 -11.50 14.20 8.85
CA GLY A 54 -10.07 14.44 9.08
C GLY A 54 -9.12 13.53 8.30
N GLU A 55 -9.63 12.57 7.54
CA GLU A 55 -8.84 11.69 6.68
C GLU A 55 -8.22 12.46 5.51
N LEU A 56 -7.09 11.98 5.03
CA LEU A 56 -6.43 12.48 3.82
C LEU A 56 -6.44 11.41 2.73
N TYR A 57 -6.96 11.74 1.56
CA TYR A 57 -7.01 10.85 0.40
C TYR A 57 -6.17 11.38 -0.76
N ILE A 58 -5.58 10.47 -1.53
CA ILE A 58 -5.05 10.71 -2.88
C ILE A 58 -5.68 9.69 -3.82
N CYS A 59 -6.54 10.15 -4.72
CA CYS A 59 -7.34 9.28 -5.56
C CYS A 59 -7.73 9.96 -6.88
N ARG A 60 -8.36 9.20 -7.77
CA ARG A 60 -9.07 9.76 -8.93
C ARG A 60 -10.23 10.61 -8.42
N THR A 61 -10.49 11.76 -9.04
CA THR A 61 -11.62 12.62 -8.62
C THR A 61 -12.95 11.86 -8.69
N ALA A 62 -13.11 10.97 -9.67
CA ALA A 62 -14.25 10.06 -9.82
C ALA A 62 -14.49 9.17 -8.59
N ASP A 63 -13.41 8.81 -7.90
CA ASP A 63 -13.41 7.86 -6.80
C ASP A 63 -13.39 8.55 -5.43
N GLN A 64 -13.37 9.88 -5.36
CA GLN A 64 -13.14 10.62 -4.10
C GLN A 64 -14.23 10.44 -3.03
N ASN A 65 -15.38 9.87 -3.40
CA ASN A 65 -16.47 9.52 -2.50
C ASN A 65 -16.75 8.00 -2.49
N THR A 66 -15.84 7.21 -3.07
CA THR A 66 -15.94 5.75 -3.12
C THR A 66 -14.93 5.19 -2.12
N ASP A 67 -15.43 4.37 -1.20
CA ASP A 67 -14.58 3.71 -0.22
C ASP A 67 -13.53 2.83 -0.91
N ASN A 68 -12.37 2.69 -0.27
CA ASN A 68 -11.30 1.79 -0.71
C ASN A 68 -10.79 2.10 -2.13
N LYS A 69 -10.69 3.38 -2.50
CA LYS A 69 -10.09 3.83 -3.76
C LYS A 69 -8.97 4.83 -3.53
N GLY A 70 -7.78 4.50 -4.05
CA GLY A 70 -6.58 5.32 -3.91
C GLY A 70 -5.88 5.11 -2.56
N LEU A 71 -5.03 6.07 -2.22
CA LEU A 71 -4.28 6.13 -0.96
C LEU A 71 -5.10 6.90 0.07
N MET A 72 -5.18 6.39 1.30
CA MET A 72 -5.86 7.05 2.42
C MET A 72 -5.00 7.01 3.67
N ILE A 73 -4.95 8.12 4.40
CA ILE A 73 -4.45 8.22 5.77
C ILE A 73 -5.64 8.49 6.69
N SER A 74 -5.78 7.69 7.74
CA SER A 74 -6.87 7.83 8.71
C SER A 74 -6.82 9.17 9.45
N ALA A 75 -7.97 9.60 9.98
CA ALA A 75 -8.10 10.88 10.68
C ALA A 75 -7.18 11.02 11.90
N ASP A 76 -6.84 9.91 12.56
CA ASP A 76 -5.90 9.87 13.68
C ASP A 76 -4.42 9.80 13.23
N GLY A 77 -4.16 9.68 11.92
CA GLY A 77 -2.82 9.55 11.35
C GLY A 77 -2.15 8.19 11.55
N ASN A 78 -2.82 7.21 12.16
CA ASN A 78 -2.19 5.93 12.55
C ASN A 78 -2.24 4.86 11.45
N THR A 79 -3.16 4.96 10.49
CA THR A 79 -3.39 3.95 9.46
C THR A 79 -3.20 4.54 8.08
N VAL A 80 -2.41 3.86 7.24
CA VAL A 80 -2.27 4.16 5.81
C VAL A 80 -2.79 2.96 5.02
N SER A 81 -3.68 3.20 4.07
CA SER A 81 -4.26 2.16 3.22
C SER A 81 -4.19 2.51 1.73
N PHE A 82 -4.10 1.49 0.87
CA PHE A 82 -4.20 1.62 -0.58
C PHE A 82 -5.25 0.65 -1.12
N ASN A 83 -6.27 1.20 -1.77
CA ASN A 83 -7.42 0.44 -2.29
C ASN A 83 -8.06 -0.50 -1.23
N GLY A 84 -8.17 -0.02 0.01
CA GLY A 84 -8.74 -0.77 1.14
C GLY A 84 -7.76 -1.71 1.87
N SER A 85 -6.58 -1.96 1.31
CA SER A 85 -5.54 -2.76 1.98
C SER A 85 -4.69 -1.87 2.89
N VAL A 86 -4.60 -2.21 4.18
CA VAL A 86 -3.74 -1.50 5.13
C VAL A 86 -2.27 -1.82 4.82
N ILE A 87 -1.47 -0.78 4.58
CA ILE A 87 -0.04 -0.87 4.25
C ILE A 87 0.88 -0.35 5.36
N ALA A 88 0.32 0.41 6.32
CA ALA A 88 0.99 0.78 7.57
C ALA A 88 -0.04 1.06 8.67
N GLY A 89 0.30 0.74 9.93
CA GLY A 89 -0.56 0.96 11.09
C GLY A 89 -1.18 -0.30 11.69
N THR A 90 -2.14 -0.11 12.60
CA THR A 90 -2.89 -1.22 13.22
C THR A 90 -3.64 -2.01 12.15
N GLY A 91 -3.43 -3.33 12.10
CA GLY A 91 -4.01 -4.20 11.07
C GLY A 91 -3.22 -4.28 9.77
N ALA A 92 -2.07 -3.59 9.65
CA ALA A 92 -1.12 -3.84 8.57
C ALA A 92 -0.51 -5.23 8.75
N THR A 93 -0.85 -6.17 7.85
CA THR A 93 -0.03 -7.37 7.67
C THR A 93 1.24 -6.94 6.96
N SER A 94 2.39 -6.99 7.66
CA SER A 94 3.69 -6.98 6.97
C SER A 94 3.63 -8.03 5.87
N GLY A 95 4.06 -7.70 4.66
CA GLY A 95 3.81 -8.44 3.41
C GLY A 95 4.29 -9.90 3.33
N ALA A 96 4.49 -10.59 4.44
CA ALA A 96 4.76 -12.01 4.56
C ALA A 96 3.50 -12.90 4.45
N SER A 97 2.38 -12.39 3.94
CA SER A 97 1.16 -13.20 3.73
C SER A 97 1.30 -14.26 2.62
N ASN A 98 2.43 -14.33 1.92
CA ASN A 98 2.69 -15.39 0.96
C ASN A 98 4.19 -15.72 0.82
N GLY A 99 4.82 -16.18 1.91
CA GLY A 99 6.02 -17.05 1.87
C GLY A 99 7.23 -16.64 1.02
N SER A 100 7.39 -15.36 0.66
CA SER A 100 8.53 -14.88 -0.13
C SER A 100 9.31 -13.84 0.66
N VAL A 101 10.38 -14.32 1.29
CA VAL A 101 11.38 -13.50 1.97
C VAL A 101 12.46 -13.11 0.97
N ASN A 102 12.87 -11.84 0.98
CA ASN A 102 14.25 -11.36 0.88
C ASN A 102 14.21 -9.95 1.49
N TYR A 103 14.97 -9.59 2.53
CA TYR A 103 16.42 -9.62 2.60
C TYR A 103 16.92 -9.84 4.02
N SER A 104 18.08 -10.48 4.14
CA SER A 104 18.97 -10.31 5.27
C SER A 104 20.21 -9.54 4.81
N VAL A 105 20.67 -8.59 5.60
CA VAL A 105 22.10 -8.56 5.89
C VAL A 105 22.23 -9.02 7.34
N GLY A 106 22.45 -10.33 7.51
CA GLY A 106 22.82 -10.92 8.81
C GLY A 106 21.92 -12.02 9.40
N ASN A 107 21.05 -12.66 8.59
CA ASN A 107 20.15 -13.77 8.92
C ASN A 107 18.84 -13.44 9.69
N PRO A 108 17.67 -13.55 9.04
CA PRO A 108 16.48 -14.05 9.70
C PRO A 108 15.98 -15.34 9.02
N ILE A 109 15.85 -16.39 9.83
CA ILE A 109 15.20 -17.65 9.49
C ILE A 109 13.68 -17.42 9.56
N LEU A 110 12.97 -17.86 8.54
CA LEU A 110 11.51 -17.73 8.41
C LEU A 110 10.79 -18.55 9.51
N TRP A 111 9.83 -17.92 10.18
CA TRP A 111 8.91 -18.51 11.15
C TRP A 111 7.54 -18.66 10.48
N GLY A 112 6.86 -19.81 10.66
CA GLY A 112 5.40 -19.79 10.59
C GLY A 112 4.66 -20.83 9.73
N LEU A 113 5.30 -21.86 9.15
CA LEU A 113 4.52 -22.96 8.59
C LEU A 113 5.18 -24.33 8.79
N ASN A 114 4.54 -25.17 9.61
CA ASN A 114 4.87 -26.59 9.68
C ASN A 114 4.53 -27.21 8.33
N SER A 115 5.54 -27.48 7.50
CA SER A 115 5.31 -28.25 6.29
C SER A 115 5.06 -29.71 6.64
N VAL A 116 3.92 -30.24 6.22
CA VAL A 116 3.58 -31.67 6.24
C VAL A 116 4.09 -32.39 4.99
N ASP A 117 4.83 -31.70 4.10
CA ASP A 117 5.37 -32.29 2.89
C ASP A 117 6.53 -33.28 3.18
N THR A 118 6.75 -34.20 2.25
CA THR A 118 7.81 -35.23 2.31
C THR A 118 9.15 -34.78 1.73
N ASN A 119 9.33 -33.49 1.45
CA ASN A 119 10.58 -32.96 0.92
C ASN A 119 11.46 -32.50 2.10
N GLY A 120 12.73 -32.92 2.09
CA GLY A 120 13.67 -32.61 3.17
C GLY A 120 13.78 -31.10 3.39
N GLY A 121 13.69 -30.68 4.65
CA GLY A 121 13.69 -29.27 5.03
C GLY A 121 13.99 -29.06 6.51
N PHE A 122 14.23 -27.80 6.86
CA PHE A 122 14.35 -27.36 8.25
C PHE A 122 12.98 -27.09 8.85
N TYR A 123 12.78 -27.44 10.13
CA TYR A 123 11.63 -27.00 10.92
C TYR A 123 12.10 -26.48 12.28
N SER A 124 11.30 -25.65 12.93
CA SER A 124 11.58 -25.14 14.28
C SER A 124 10.42 -25.40 15.23
N ASP A 125 10.72 -25.57 16.53
CA ASP A 125 9.73 -25.70 17.61
C ASP A 125 9.56 -24.38 18.40
N GLY A 126 10.08 -23.27 17.85
CA GLY A 126 10.13 -21.97 18.49
C GLY A 126 11.41 -21.71 19.31
N LEU A 127 12.11 -22.75 19.79
CA LEU A 127 13.35 -22.60 20.56
C LEU A 127 14.58 -23.15 19.82
N LYS A 128 14.40 -24.19 19.01
CA LYS A 128 15.46 -24.87 18.27
C LYS A 128 15.06 -25.06 16.81
N VAL A 129 16.08 -25.15 15.96
CA VAL A 129 15.95 -25.49 14.54
C VAL A 129 16.49 -26.91 14.34
N TYR A 130 15.74 -27.72 13.61
CA TYR A 130 16.03 -29.11 13.34
C TYR A 130 16.09 -29.35 11.82
N TRP A 131 16.99 -30.24 11.39
CA TRP A 131 17.05 -30.75 10.03
C TRP A 131 16.31 -32.10 9.95
N ARG A 132 15.33 -32.23 9.04
CA ARG A 132 14.75 -33.54 8.72
C ARG A 132 15.52 -34.15 7.56
N ALA A 133 16.41 -35.09 7.86
CA ALA A 133 17.00 -35.95 6.84
C ALA A 133 15.95 -36.97 6.36
N LYS A 134 15.98 -37.31 5.06
CA LYS A 134 15.22 -38.46 4.55
C LYS A 134 15.74 -39.75 5.21
N PRO A 135 14.88 -40.75 5.51
CA PRO A 135 15.35 -42.06 5.94
C PRO A 135 16.30 -42.63 4.88
N VAL A 136 17.50 -43.03 5.30
CA VAL A 136 18.46 -43.73 4.44
C VAL A 136 18.37 -45.21 4.77
N THR A 137 17.96 -46.03 3.81
CA THR A 137 18.03 -47.48 3.94
C THR A 137 19.48 -47.92 3.78
N LEU A 138 20.10 -48.40 4.86
CA LEU A 138 21.40 -49.04 4.79
C LEU A 138 21.19 -50.52 4.44
N GLY A 139 21.74 -50.97 3.31
CA GLY A 139 21.75 -52.39 2.98
C GLY A 139 22.61 -53.16 3.98
N ALA A 140 22.10 -54.27 4.52
CA ALA A 140 22.93 -55.18 5.30
C ALA A 140 23.92 -55.86 4.34
N GLY A 141 25.22 -55.66 4.58
CA GLY A 141 26.26 -56.44 3.90
C GLY A 141 26.24 -57.90 4.38
N PRO A 142 26.68 -58.86 3.56
CA PRO A 142 26.82 -60.26 4.00
C PRO A 142 27.80 -60.36 5.17
N PRO A 143 27.58 -61.31 6.11
CA PRO A 143 28.44 -61.53 7.26
C PRO A 143 29.86 -61.99 6.90
#